data_AF-A0A161ZI94-F1
#
_entry.id   AF-A0A161ZI94-F1
#
_cell.length_a   1.000
_cell.length_b   1.000
_cell.length_c   1.000
_cell.angle_alpha   90.00
_cell.angle_beta   90.00
_cell.angle_gamma   90.00
#
_symmetry.space_group_name_H-M   'P 1'
#
loop_
_entity.id
_entity.type
_entity.pdbx_description
1 polymer ?
#
loop_
_entity_poly.entity_id
_entity_poly.type
_entity_poly.pdbx_seq_one_letter_code
_entity_poly.pdbx_strand_id
1 'polypeptide(L)'
;MAEKHSKKIPVQPVPEKRGYEFGGPLGAFGIVFGLPILIYVFTFVCNDISGCPAPSLLNPSTLSLEQLKREAGWPDQGVTALYDTNVTLWTLSYYAFSLFLQVFLPGQEADGVVLACGGRLKYKFNAFPSAIIILSGLAGGTYLYGADFVVWTFLWDNYVQVITANILISSFIALFVYTKSFTVPAPGQATPSLRQLAPGGHTGNMLYDFFIGRELNPRVCLPIPFVSEASRTIDIKVFMEMRPGLLGWTILNLSNVAHQYRTYGYITDSIVLVTVFQAFYILDALYMEPAIMTTMDVIMDGFGFMLSFGDVVWVPHVYSIQTRYLSVFPYELGLSGMAVVLGITAVGYLIFRGANNQKNRFRTDPNDPRVKNIKYIETAAGSKLMISGWWGLARHINYLGDWTMSWAYCLPTGVAGYVLIESINPASGIVQKQAVQTPEVRGWGMIFTYFYMLYFGILLIHREMRDEEKCEKKYGADWKRYTSIVRSRIIPGIY
;
A
#
# COMPACT_ATOMS: atom_id res chain seq x y z
N MET A 1 -21.34 52.02 2.25
CA MET A 1 -20.14 51.51 2.92
C MET A 1 -20.19 49.98 2.86
N ALA A 2 -19.42 49.38 1.96
CA ALA A 2 -19.30 47.93 1.90
C ALA A 2 -18.41 47.46 3.06
N GLU A 3 -18.95 46.65 3.96
CA GLU A 3 -18.17 45.96 4.98
C GLU A 3 -17.08 45.12 4.29
N LYS A 4 -15.82 45.58 4.39
CA LYS A 4 -14.67 44.74 4.16
C LYS A 4 -14.71 43.62 5.21
N HIS A 5 -15.26 42.46 4.85
CA HIS A 5 -14.96 41.22 5.54
C HIS A 5 -13.44 41.03 5.51
N SER A 6 -12.77 41.45 6.57
CA SER A 6 -11.39 41.11 6.83
C SER A 6 -11.31 39.59 6.90
N LYS A 7 -10.85 38.94 5.83
CA LYS A 7 -10.53 37.51 5.85
C LYS A 7 -9.48 37.33 6.93
N LYS A 8 -9.90 36.87 8.12
CA LYS A 8 -8.98 36.51 9.20
C LYS A 8 -7.96 35.54 8.63
N ILE A 9 -6.68 35.90 8.72
CA ILE A 9 -5.61 35.04 8.24
C ILE A 9 -5.66 33.75 9.08
N PRO A 10 -5.72 32.56 8.44
CA PRO A 10 -5.68 31.27 9.13
C PRO A 10 -4.50 31.23 10.11
N VAL A 11 -4.72 30.78 11.33
CA VAL A 11 -3.66 30.60 12.34
C VAL A 11 -3.57 29.12 12.64
N GLN A 12 -2.38 28.53 12.50
CA GLN A 12 -2.20 27.13 12.85
C GLN A 12 -2.40 26.95 14.37
N PRO A 13 -3.33 26.11 14.83
CA PRO A 13 -3.49 25.85 16.24
C PRO A 13 -2.25 25.12 16.77
N VAL A 14 -1.88 25.38 18.02
CA VAL A 14 -0.84 24.62 18.72
C VAL A 14 -1.39 23.22 18.97
N PRO A 15 -0.88 22.16 18.31
CA PRO A 15 -1.38 20.82 18.52
C PRO A 15 -1.07 20.38 19.95
N GLU A 16 -1.99 19.65 20.57
CA GLU A 16 -1.69 18.93 21.81
C GLU A 16 -0.50 18.00 21.54
N LYS A 17 0.53 18.02 22.41
CA LYS A 17 1.75 17.22 22.21
C LYS A 17 1.35 15.74 22.08
N ARG A 18 1.39 15.22 20.85
CA ARG A 18 1.12 13.82 20.59
C ARG A 18 2.36 13.00 20.94
N GLY A 19 2.16 11.85 21.58
CA GLY A 19 3.23 10.91 21.87
C GLY A 19 3.85 10.34 20.59
N TYR A 20 4.98 9.65 20.74
CA TYR A 20 5.57 8.90 19.63
C TYR A 20 4.65 7.75 19.19
N GLU A 21 4.48 7.59 17.89
CA GLU A 21 3.84 6.44 17.25
C GLU A 21 4.94 5.50 16.73
N PHE A 22 4.57 4.29 16.25
CA PHE A 22 5.51 3.35 15.62
C PHE A 22 6.75 3.00 16.47
N GLY A 23 6.62 2.92 17.80
CA GLY A 23 7.76 2.64 18.69
C GLY A 23 8.77 3.79 18.81
N GLY A 24 8.41 5.00 18.37
CA GLY A 24 9.22 6.21 18.49
C GLY A 24 10.54 6.17 17.72
N PRO A 25 11.60 6.82 18.23
CA PRO A 25 12.86 6.93 17.48
C PRO A 25 13.51 5.60 17.11
N LEU A 26 13.36 4.56 17.96
CA LEU A 26 13.89 3.22 17.67
C LEU A 26 13.12 2.53 16.54
N GLY A 27 11.79 2.63 16.54
CA GLY A 27 11.00 2.10 15.44
C GLY A 27 11.16 2.90 14.15
N ALA A 28 11.30 4.24 14.23
CA ALA A 28 11.67 5.07 13.09
C ALA A 28 13.02 4.65 12.49
N PHE A 29 14.03 4.37 13.32
CA PHE A 29 15.30 3.82 12.86
C PHE A 29 15.12 2.47 12.15
N GLY A 30 14.40 1.55 12.78
CA GLY A 30 14.10 0.23 12.21
C GLY A 30 13.38 0.31 10.87
N ILE A 31 12.45 1.27 10.70
CA ILE A 31 11.72 1.44 9.45
C ILE A 31 12.58 2.09 8.37
N VAL A 32 13.27 3.19 8.69
CA VAL A 32 14.08 3.96 7.73
C VAL A 32 15.22 3.13 7.15
N PHE A 33 15.90 2.33 7.98
CA PHE A 33 17.07 1.56 7.54
C PHE A 33 16.78 0.07 7.35
N GLY A 34 15.86 -0.50 8.12
CA GLY A 34 15.56 -1.94 8.07
C GLY A 34 14.61 -2.35 6.94
N LEU A 35 13.56 -1.57 6.63
CA LEU A 35 12.62 -1.97 5.56
C LEU A 35 13.26 -1.97 4.17
N PRO A 36 14.11 -1.01 3.76
CA PRO A 36 14.82 -1.11 2.49
C PRO A 36 15.63 -2.40 2.37
N ILE A 37 16.30 -2.82 3.44
CA ILE A 37 17.05 -4.08 3.49
C ILE A 37 16.11 -5.28 3.37
N LEU A 38 14.97 -5.26 4.07
CA LEU A 38 13.99 -6.34 4.05
C LEU A 38 13.44 -6.60 2.64
N ILE A 39 13.21 -5.56 1.84
CA ILE A 39 12.77 -5.72 0.44
C ILE A 39 13.81 -6.48 -0.40
N TYR A 40 15.09 -6.14 -0.25
CA TYR A 40 16.15 -6.90 -0.91
C TYR A 40 16.25 -8.33 -0.39
N VAL A 41 16.13 -8.54 0.92
CA VAL A 41 16.13 -9.88 1.51
C VAL A 41 15.04 -10.73 0.89
N PHE A 42 13.80 -10.24 0.77
CA PHE A 42 12.73 -11.00 0.11
C PHE A 42 13.03 -11.30 -1.35
N THR A 43 13.59 -10.33 -2.08
CA THR A 43 13.93 -10.47 -3.50
C THR A 43 15.05 -11.48 -3.75
N PHE A 44 16.09 -11.47 -2.90
CA PHE A 44 17.26 -12.34 -3.05
C PHE A 44 17.05 -13.72 -2.43
N VAL A 45 16.26 -13.83 -1.36
CA VAL A 45 16.01 -15.12 -0.70
C VAL A 45 14.96 -15.93 -1.44
N CYS A 46 13.94 -15.29 -2.01
CA CYS A 46 12.92 -15.94 -2.82
C CYS A 46 13.08 -15.47 -4.26
N ASN A 47 13.85 -16.24 -5.05
CA ASN A 47 14.32 -15.81 -6.37
C ASN A 47 14.03 -16.86 -7.47
N ASP A 48 14.31 -16.47 -8.70
CA ASP A 48 14.17 -17.24 -9.93
C ASP A 48 15.50 -17.91 -10.39
N ILE A 49 16.48 -18.01 -9.50
CA ILE A 49 17.80 -18.58 -9.77
C ILE A 49 17.97 -19.94 -9.08
N SER A 50 17.73 -19.99 -7.77
CA SER A 50 17.91 -21.19 -6.96
C SER A 50 16.63 -21.69 -6.30
N GLY A 51 15.73 -20.80 -5.89
CA GLY A 51 14.49 -21.20 -5.23
C GLY A 51 13.87 -20.17 -4.31
N CYS A 52 12.80 -20.60 -3.66
CA CYS A 52 12.09 -19.86 -2.63
C CYS A 52 11.82 -20.77 -1.43
N PRO A 53 12.68 -20.76 -0.40
CA PRO A 53 13.88 -19.93 -0.21
C PRO A 53 15.11 -20.50 -0.95
N ALA A 54 16.18 -19.71 -1.03
CA ALA A 54 17.50 -20.16 -1.48
C ALA A 54 17.95 -21.40 -0.68
N PRO A 55 18.41 -22.49 -1.33
CA PRO A 55 18.65 -23.79 -0.70
C PRO A 55 19.56 -23.78 0.53
N SER A 56 20.61 -22.95 0.55
CA SER A 56 21.55 -22.82 1.66
C SER A 56 20.87 -22.40 2.97
N LEU A 57 19.73 -21.72 2.91
CA LEU A 57 19.00 -21.27 4.09
C LEU A 57 18.23 -22.39 4.79
N LEU A 58 18.02 -23.53 4.12
CA LEU A 58 17.38 -24.70 4.70
C LEU A 58 18.31 -25.40 5.70
N ASN A 59 19.63 -25.27 5.53
CA ASN A 59 20.65 -25.88 6.37
C ASN A 59 21.64 -24.82 6.88
N PRO A 60 21.23 -23.98 7.86
CA PRO A 60 22.05 -22.85 8.32
C PRO A 60 23.39 -23.26 8.93
N SER A 61 23.53 -24.50 9.41
CA SER A 61 24.78 -25.04 9.95
C SER A 61 25.89 -25.25 8.91
N THR A 62 25.54 -25.32 7.62
CA THR A 62 26.49 -25.52 6.51
C THR A 62 26.60 -24.30 5.60
N LEU A 63 26.05 -23.16 6.04
CA LEU A 63 25.93 -21.96 5.22
C LEU A 63 27.29 -21.31 4.95
N SER A 64 27.67 -21.26 3.67
CA SER A 64 28.79 -20.45 3.18
C SER A 64 28.24 -19.17 2.54
N LEU A 65 28.83 -18.02 2.88
CA LEU A 65 28.43 -16.73 2.29
C LEU A 65 28.63 -16.73 0.76
N GLU A 66 29.67 -17.38 0.26
CA GLU A 66 29.94 -17.47 -1.18
C GLU A 66 28.90 -18.34 -1.89
N GLN A 67 28.41 -19.40 -1.24
CA GLN A 67 27.33 -20.22 -1.77
C GLN A 67 26.01 -19.45 -1.78
N LEU A 68 25.68 -18.75 -0.69
CA LEU A 68 24.48 -17.93 -0.61
C LEU A 68 24.48 -16.81 -1.67
N LYS A 69 25.62 -16.15 -1.92
CA LYS A 69 25.74 -15.16 -3.00
C LYS A 69 25.41 -15.76 -4.36
N ARG A 70 25.94 -16.95 -4.67
CA ARG A 70 25.65 -17.64 -5.94
C ARG A 70 24.17 -18.02 -6.06
N GLU A 71 23.61 -18.62 -5.00
CA GLU A 71 22.21 -19.04 -4.99
C GLU A 71 21.23 -17.86 -5.03
N ALA A 72 21.57 -16.75 -4.38
CA ALA A 72 20.78 -15.52 -4.42
C ALA A 72 20.93 -14.77 -5.74
N GLY A 73 21.91 -15.11 -6.59
CA GLY A 73 22.26 -14.30 -7.76
C GLY A 73 22.81 -12.93 -7.38
N TRP A 74 23.54 -12.84 -6.29
CA TRP A 74 24.19 -11.61 -5.88
C TRP A 74 25.19 -11.19 -6.98
N PRO A 75 25.12 -9.95 -7.49
CA PRO A 75 25.95 -9.53 -8.62
C PRO A 75 27.44 -9.48 -8.25
N ASP A 76 28.30 -9.85 -9.20
CA ASP A 76 29.76 -9.88 -8.99
C ASP A 76 30.34 -8.50 -8.67
N GLN A 77 29.75 -7.44 -9.23
CA GLN A 77 30.12 -6.04 -8.95
C GLN A 77 29.62 -5.57 -7.57
N GLY A 78 28.87 -6.41 -6.85
CA GLY A 78 28.33 -6.11 -5.54
C GLY A 78 27.24 -5.04 -5.58
N VAL A 79 27.21 -4.19 -4.55
CA VAL A 79 26.14 -3.20 -4.32
C VAL A 79 26.00 -2.21 -5.49
N THR A 80 27.07 -1.95 -6.25
CA THR A 80 27.01 -1.00 -7.38
C THR A 80 26.10 -1.48 -8.51
N ALA A 81 25.98 -2.80 -8.72
CA ALA A 81 25.11 -3.38 -9.74
C ALA A 81 23.61 -3.34 -9.38
N LEU A 82 23.27 -3.01 -8.12
CA LEU A 82 21.89 -2.75 -7.74
C LEU A 82 21.37 -1.46 -8.38
N TYR A 83 22.27 -0.54 -8.78
CA TYR A 83 21.90 0.72 -9.41
C TYR A 83 22.18 0.67 -10.91
N ASP A 84 21.19 1.11 -11.69
CA ASP A 84 21.36 1.38 -13.12
C ASP A 84 20.69 2.72 -13.46
N THR A 85 21.44 3.58 -14.16
CA THR A 85 20.99 4.91 -14.54
C THR A 85 19.86 4.85 -15.56
N ASN A 86 19.93 3.95 -16.55
CA ASN A 86 18.87 3.81 -17.55
C ASN A 86 17.57 3.33 -16.89
N VAL A 87 17.66 2.34 -15.99
CA VAL A 87 16.49 1.84 -15.25
C VAL A 87 15.85 2.95 -14.40
N THR A 88 16.68 3.78 -13.77
CA THR A 88 16.23 4.94 -13.01
C THR A 88 15.52 5.96 -13.91
N LEU A 89 16.05 6.23 -15.10
CA LEU A 89 15.43 7.14 -16.08
C LEU A 89 14.10 6.61 -16.63
N TRP A 90 13.98 5.30 -16.88
CA TRP A 90 12.70 4.68 -17.28
C TRP A 90 11.65 4.78 -16.17
N THR A 91 12.06 4.54 -14.92
CA THR A 91 11.19 4.70 -13.74
C THR A 91 10.73 6.15 -13.60
N LEU A 92 11.63 7.12 -13.73
CA LEU A 92 11.29 8.54 -13.72
C LEU A 92 10.39 8.94 -14.89
N SER A 93 10.54 8.31 -16.06
CA SER A 93 9.68 8.55 -17.23
C SER A 93 8.24 8.10 -16.96
N TYR A 94 8.05 6.98 -16.27
CA TYR A 94 6.72 6.55 -15.81
C TYR A 94 6.09 7.56 -14.83
N TYR A 95 6.88 8.10 -13.91
CA TYR A 95 6.40 9.12 -12.96
C TYR A 95 6.07 10.43 -13.68
N ALA A 96 6.92 10.85 -14.62
CA ALA A 96 6.71 12.03 -15.44
C ALA A 96 5.46 11.90 -16.31
N PHE A 97 5.20 10.72 -16.88
CA PHE A 97 3.98 10.45 -17.63
C PHE A 97 2.73 10.48 -16.72
N SER A 98 2.82 9.89 -15.53
CA SER A 98 1.75 9.93 -14.53
C SER A 98 1.46 11.36 -14.06
N LEU A 99 2.50 12.19 -13.90
CA LEU A 99 2.40 13.61 -13.60
C LEU A 99 1.80 14.39 -14.77
N PHE A 100 2.21 14.09 -16.01
CA PHE A 100 1.64 14.69 -17.20
C PHE A 100 0.13 14.42 -17.26
N LEU A 101 -0.32 13.19 -17.04
CA LEU A 101 -1.75 12.87 -16.97
C LEU A 101 -2.43 13.57 -15.79
N GLN A 102 -1.79 13.65 -14.61
CA GLN A 102 -2.34 14.41 -13.48
C GLN A 102 -2.55 15.88 -13.84
N VAL A 103 -1.66 16.51 -14.60
CA VAL A 103 -1.77 17.94 -14.93
C VAL A 103 -2.73 18.18 -16.08
N PHE A 104 -2.64 17.43 -17.17
CA PHE A 104 -3.32 17.76 -18.42
C PHE A 104 -4.62 17.02 -18.66
N LEU A 105 -4.81 15.84 -18.07
CA LEU A 105 -6.06 15.10 -18.24
C LEU A 105 -7.18 15.81 -17.46
N PRO A 106 -8.38 15.99 -18.05
CA PRO A 106 -9.53 16.51 -17.33
C PRO A 106 -9.86 15.65 -16.11
N GLY A 107 -10.34 16.30 -15.05
CA GLY A 107 -10.62 15.65 -13.78
C GLY A 107 -11.63 16.43 -12.96
N GLN A 108 -12.22 15.77 -11.97
CA GLN A 108 -13.11 16.43 -11.03
C GLN A 108 -12.27 17.26 -10.04
N GLU A 109 -12.59 18.53 -9.91
CA GLU A 109 -12.01 19.38 -8.87
C GLU A 109 -12.92 19.41 -7.65
N ALA A 110 -12.35 19.19 -6.47
CA ALA A 110 -13.09 19.27 -5.22
C ALA A 110 -12.21 19.78 -4.07
N ASP A 111 -12.88 20.37 -3.08
CA ASP A 111 -12.24 20.82 -1.86
C ASP A 111 -12.01 19.64 -0.91
N GLY A 112 -10.83 19.59 -0.31
CA GLY A 112 -10.50 18.66 0.77
C GLY A 112 -11.21 19.03 2.08
N VAL A 113 -10.80 18.35 3.15
CA VAL A 113 -11.29 18.62 4.50
C VAL A 113 -10.87 19.99 5.01
N VAL A 114 -11.58 20.48 6.03
CA VAL A 114 -11.19 21.72 6.72
C VAL A 114 -9.90 21.45 7.49
N LEU A 115 -8.88 22.27 7.25
CA LEU A 115 -7.62 22.18 7.97
C LEU A 115 -7.77 22.71 9.40
N ALA A 116 -6.86 22.32 10.29
CA ALA A 116 -6.82 22.79 11.66
C ALA A 116 -6.62 24.32 11.75
N CYS A 117 -5.83 24.91 10.84
CA CYS A 117 -5.68 26.36 10.71
C CYS A 117 -6.93 27.07 10.13
N GLY A 118 -7.93 26.32 9.67
CA GLY A 118 -9.04 26.81 8.88
C GLY A 118 -8.75 26.78 7.37
N GLY A 119 -9.80 26.98 6.56
CA GLY A 119 -9.70 26.88 5.10
C GLY A 119 -9.73 25.44 4.59
N ARG A 120 -9.72 25.30 3.25
CA ARG A 120 -9.74 24.02 2.54
C ARG A 120 -8.75 24.08 1.39
N LEU A 121 -8.08 22.96 1.13
CA LEU A 121 -7.19 22.82 -0.01
C LEU A 121 -7.98 22.27 -1.20
N LYS A 122 -7.71 22.78 -2.40
CA LYS A 122 -8.28 22.24 -3.65
C LYS A 122 -7.45 21.08 -4.18
N TYR A 123 -8.14 20.09 -4.75
CA TYR A 123 -7.57 18.90 -5.38
C TYR A 123 -8.23 18.64 -6.72
N LYS A 124 -7.49 18.00 -7.64
CA LYS A 124 -8.03 17.45 -8.88
C LYS A 124 -7.89 15.93 -8.86
N PHE A 125 -9.00 15.26 -9.19
CA PHE A 125 -9.16 13.81 -9.23
C PHE A 125 -9.33 13.34 -10.67
N ASN A 126 -8.37 12.55 -11.14
CA ASN A 126 -8.38 11.92 -12.46
C ASN A 126 -7.54 10.63 -12.48
N ALA A 127 -7.34 9.98 -11.32
CA ALA A 127 -6.47 8.81 -11.21
C ALA A 127 -7.03 7.63 -12.01
N PHE A 128 -8.34 7.37 -11.92
CA PHE A 128 -8.99 6.32 -12.72
C PHE A 128 -8.80 6.48 -14.24
N PRO A 129 -9.20 7.61 -14.87
CA PRO A 129 -8.99 7.77 -16.31
C PRO A 129 -7.49 7.79 -16.70
N SER A 130 -6.60 8.27 -15.82
CA SER A 130 -5.15 8.17 -16.04
C SER A 130 -4.69 6.70 -16.09
N ALA A 131 -5.18 5.86 -15.18
CA ALA A 131 -4.88 4.44 -15.15
C ALA A 131 -5.43 3.71 -16.39
N ILE A 132 -6.65 4.03 -16.84
CA ILE A 132 -7.20 3.44 -18.07
C ILE A 132 -6.32 3.78 -19.28
N ILE A 133 -5.80 5.00 -19.41
CA ILE A 133 -4.89 5.37 -20.50
C ILE A 133 -3.60 4.54 -20.45
N ILE A 134 -2.98 4.44 -19.27
CA ILE A 134 -1.75 3.67 -19.08
C ILE A 134 -1.99 2.18 -19.38
N LEU A 135 -3.02 1.58 -18.78
CA LEU A 135 -3.36 0.17 -18.98
C LEU A 135 -3.75 -0.14 -20.44
N SER A 136 -4.43 0.80 -21.12
CA SER A 136 -4.75 0.65 -22.55
C SER A 136 -3.48 0.67 -23.41
N GLY A 137 -2.51 1.52 -23.09
CA GLY A 137 -1.20 1.53 -23.76
C GLY A 137 -0.44 0.22 -23.55
N LEU A 138 -0.45 -0.31 -22.34
CA LEU A 138 0.15 -1.61 -22.01
C LEU A 138 -0.56 -2.78 -22.70
N ALA A 139 -1.90 -2.75 -22.77
CA ALA A 139 -2.69 -3.74 -23.50
C ALA A 139 -2.42 -3.67 -25.00
N GLY A 140 -2.31 -2.48 -25.59
CA GLY A 140 -1.93 -2.29 -26.98
C GLY A 140 -0.52 -2.82 -27.28
N GLY A 141 0.46 -2.54 -26.41
CA GLY A 141 1.81 -3.11 -26.51
C GLY A 141 1.81 -4.63 -26.42
N THR A 142 1.01 -5.19 -25.51
CA THR A 142 0.85 -6.65 -25.36
C THR A 142 0.17 -7.28 -26.58
N TYR A 143 -0.81 -6.61 -27.17
CA TYR A 143 -1.47 -7.10 -28.39
C TYR A 143 -0.50 -7.14 -29.59
N LEU A 144 0.38 -6.15 -29.71
CA LEU A 144 1.32 -6.04 -30.83
C LEU A 144 2.55 -6.93 -30.68
N TYR A 145 3.11 -7.04 -29.47
CA TYR A 145 4.39 -7.70 -29.21
C TYR A 145 4.27 -8.95 -28.34
N GLY A 146 3.05 -9.34 -27.95
CA GLY A 146 2.83 -10.46 -27.05
C GLY A 146 3.48 -10.25 -25.68
N ALA A 147 3.94 -11.35 -25.09
CA ALA A 147 4.63 -11.33 -23.81
C ALA A 147 6.06 -10.76 -23.90
N ASP A 148 6.60 -10.59 -25.11
CA ASP A 148 7.92 -9.99 -25.38
C ASP A 148 7.87 -8.46 -25.47
N PHE A 149 6.73 -7.85 -25.17
CA PHE A 149 6.62 -6.41 -25.08
C PHE A 149 7.65 -5.82 -24.11
N VAL A 150 8.36 -4.78 -24.56
CA VAL A 150 9.55 -4.22 -23.89
C VAL A 150 9.32 -3.83 -22.42
N VAL A 151 8.10 -3.43 -22.05
CA VAL A 151 7.79 -3.08 -20.65
C VAL A 151 7.84 -4.32 -19.76
N TRP A 152 7.36 -5.47 -20.25
CA TRP A 152 7.33 -6.73 -19.49
C TRP A 152 8.70 -7.35 -19.36
N THR A 153 9.52 -7.33 -20.42
CA THR A 153 10.92 -7.76 -20.35
C THR A 153 11.70 -6.85 -19.40
N PHE A 154 11.60 -5.53 -19.59
CA PHE A 154 12.33 -4.55 -18.78
C PHE A 154 12.07 -4.69 -17.28
N LEU A 155 10.80 -4.78 -16.86
CA LEU A 155 10.44 -4.87 -15.45
C LEU A 155 10.88 -6.19 -14.81
N TRP A 156 10.81 -7.30 -15.55
CA TRP A 156 11.30 -8.58 -15.06
C TRP A 156 12.82 -8.60 -14.91
N ASP A 157 13.53 -8.23 -15.98
CA ASP A 157 14.97 -8.36 -16.10
C ASP A 157 15.72 -7.36 -15.19
N ASN A 158 15.12 -6.21 -14.91
CA ASN A 158 15.71 -5.14 -14.10
C ASN A 158 15.02 -4.97 -12.73
N TYR A 159 14.33 -6.00 -12.23
CA TYR A 159 13.50 -5.88 -11.03
C TYR A 159 14.24 -5.32 -9.81
N VAL A 160 15.47 -5.77 -9.57
CA VAL A 160 16.30 -5.28 -8.46
C VAL A 160 16.67 -3.81 -8.65
N GLN A 161 17.01 -3.41 -9.86
CA GLN A 161 17.33 -2.02 -10.19
C GLN A 161 16.11 -1.10 -10.12
N VAL A 162 14.91 -1.61 -10.45
CA VAL A 162 13.63 -0.91 -10.26
C VAL A 162 13.36 -0.67 -8.77
N ILE A 163 13.62 -1.65 -7.90
CA ILE A 163 13.56 -1.47 -6.43
C ILE A 163 14.52 -0.35 -6.01
N THR A 164 15.78 -0.41 -6.44
CA THR A 164 16.79 0.60 -6.11
C THR A 164 16.36 2.00 -6.57
N ALA A 165 15.86 2.13 -7.80
CA ALA A 165 15.38 3.39 -8.34
C ALA A 165 14.25 3.97 -7.47
N ASN A 166 13.26 3.17 -7.08
CA ASN A 166 12.17 3.62 -6.22
C ASN A 166 12.65 3.95 -4.78
N ILE A 167 13.64 3.25 -4.24
CA ILE A 167 14.27 3.58 -2.94
C ILE A 167 14.96 4.94 -3.02
N LEU A 168 15.71 5.20 -4.08
CA LEU A 168 16.39 6.49 -4.29
C LEU A 168 15.39 7.63 -4.48
N ILE A 169 14.35 7.42 -5.30
CA ILE A 169 13.30 8.40 -5.55
C ILE A 169 12.55 8.73 -4.25
N SER A 170 12.10 7.71 -3.51
CA SER A 170 11.37 7.91 -2.25
C SER A 170 12.22 8.58 -1.18
N SER A 171 13.50 8.21 -1.07
CA SER A 171 14.46 8.85 -0.15
C SER A 171 14.71 10.32 -0.51
N PHE A 172 14.88 10.62 -1.80
CA PHE A 172 15.07 11.98 -2.29
C PHE A 172 13.84 12.84 -2.02
N ILE A 173 12.64 12.33 -2.33
CA ILE A 173 11.39 13.03 -2.08
C ILE A 173 11.22 13.29 -0.57
N ALA A 174 11.48 12.29 0.28
CA ALA A 174 11.43 12.43 1.74
C ALA A 174 12.38 13.52 2.25
N LEU A 175 13.62 13.55 1.74
CA LEU A 175 14.60 14.58 2.06
C LEU A 175 14.15 15.97 1.59
N PHE A 176 13.60 16.06 0.37
CA PHE A 176 13.09 17.30 -0.19
C PHE A 176 11.93 17.86 0.64
N VAL A 177 10.93 17.05 1.01
CA VAL A 177 9.82 17.53 1.84
C VAL A 177 10.25 17.84 3.26
N TYR A 178 11.20 17.08 3.82
CA TYR A 178 11.76 17.35 5.15
C TYR A 178 12.49 18.69 5.19
N THR A 179 13.39 18.96 4.24
CA THR A 179 14.10 20.24 4.15
C THR A 179 13.14 21.42 3.88
N LYS A 180 12.17 21.24 2.97
CA LYS A 180 11.15 22.26 2.68
C LYS A 180 10.23 22.53 3.88
N SER A 181 10.01 21.56 4.76
CA SER A 181 9.12 21.71 5.91
C SER A 181 9.58 22.78 6.92
N PHE A 182 10.89 23.11 6.96
CA PHE A 182 11.40 24.16 7.85
C PHE A 182 10.95 25.57 7.45
N THR A 183 10.39 25.72 6.24
CA THR A 183 9.76 26.97 5.78
C THR A 183 8.28 27.08 6.19
N VAL A 184 7.70 26.04 6.80
CA VAL A 184 6.32 26.05 7.28
C VAL A 184 6.24 26.91 8.55
N PRO A 185 5.27 27.83 8.68
CA PRO A 185 5.08 28.63 9.88
C PRO A 185 4.95 27.76 11.13
N ALA A 186 5.49 28.23 12.25
CA ALA A 186 5.37 27.51 13.52
C ALA A 186 3.92 27.53 14.03
N PRO A 187 3.51 26.56 14.87
CA PRO A 187 2.19 26.58 15.47
C PRO A 187 1.96 27.89 16.25
N GLY A 188 0.78 28.48 16.10
CA GLY A 188 0.42 29.80 16.64
C GLY A 188 0.72 30.97 15.69
N GLN A 189 1.37 30.74 14.54
CA GLN A 189 1.64 31.77 13.54
C GLN A 189 0.59 31.79 12.41
N ALA A 190 0.51 32.94 11.74
CA ALA A 190 -0.39 33.14 10.62
C ALA A 190 0.09 32.39 9.37
N THR A 191 -0.84 31.72 8.68
CA THR A 191 -0.56 30.75 7.62
C THR A 191 -1.31 31.11 6.33
N PRO A 192 -0.87 32.13 5.57
CA PRO A 192 -1.58 32.61 4.38
C PRO A 192 -1.66 31.56 3.26
N SER A 193 -0.72 30.62 3.19
CA SER A 193 -0.65 29.54 2.20
C SER A 193 -1.28 28.23 2.66
N LEU A 194 -1.98 28.21 3.81
CA LEU A 194 -2.61 27.02 4.40
C LEU A 194 -1.65 25.84 4.68
N ARG A 195 -0.33 26.09 4.73
CA ARG A 195 0.70 25.09 5.06
C ARG A 195 0.84 24.92 6.57
N GLN A 196 0.57 23.74 7.10
CA GLN A 196 0.66 23.46 8.53
C GLN A 196 1.54 22.25 8.82
N LEU A 197 2.13 22.22 10.01
CA LEU A 197 2.86 21.06 10.51
C LEU A 197 1.88 19.95 10.91
N ALA A 198 2.28 18.71 10.67
CA ALA A 198 1.55 17.52 11.11
C ALA A 198 1.63 17.41 12.65
N PRO A 199 0.54 17.06 13.36
CA PRO A 199 0.53 16.97 14.83
C PRO A 199 1.61 16.05 15.44
N GLY A 200 2.01 15.00 14.72
CA GLY A 200 3.06 14.08 15.16
C GLY A 200 4.47 14.42 14.63
N GLY A 201 4.59 15.41 13.75
CA GLY A 201 5.80 15.67 12.94
C GLY A 201 6.69 16.80 13.46
N HIS A 202 6.59 17.17 14.74
CA HIS A 202 7.40 18.26 15.31
C HIS A 202 7.87 17.92 16.73
N THR A 203 8.45 16.73 16.87
CA THR A 203 8.88 16.16 18.16
C THR A 203 10.22 16.70 18.64
N GLY A 204 11.04 17.23 17.73
CA GLY A 204 12.42 17.65 18.00
C GLY A 204 13.45 16.54 17.81
N ASN A 205 13.03 15.29 17.59
CA ASN A 205 13.91 14.21 17.17
C ASN A 205 14.00 14.19 15.63
N MET A 206 15.19 14.48 15.10
CA MET A 206 15.43 14.60 13.65
C MET A 206 15.05 13.33 12.86
N LEU A 207 15.43 12.15 13.36
CA LEU A 207 15.15 10.89 12.68
C LEU A 207 13.66 10.58 12.65
N TYR A 208 12.98 10.79 13.78
CA TYR A 208 11.53 10.56 13.87
C TYR A 208 10.75 11.56 13.01
N ASP A 209 11.09 12.84 13.05
CA ASP A 209 10.43 13.89 12.26
C ASP A 209 10.67 13.69 10.74
N PHE A 210 11.84 13.16 10.34
CA PHE A 210 12.11 12.74 8.96
C PHE A 210 11.27 11.53 8.54
N PHE A 211 11.15 10.54 9.44
CA PHE A 211 10.35 9.33 9.24
C PHE A 211 8.86 9.64 9.07
N ILE A 212 8.24 10.27 10.08
CA ILE A 212 6.78 10.51 10.11
C ILE A 212 6.36 11.67 9.21
N GLY A 213 7.27 12.60 8.90
CA GLY A 213 7.01 13.79 8.10
C GLY A 213 6.57 14.98 8.93
N ARG A 214 7.18 16.14 8.66
CA ARG A 214 6.92 17.40 9.38
C ARG A 214 5.75 18.18 8.82
N GLU A 215 5.70 18.36 7.50
CA GLU A 215 4.62 19.09 6.81
C GLU A 215 3.42 18.17 6.57
N LEU A 216 2.21 18.65 6.85
CA LEU A 216 1.00 17.83 6.68
C LEU A 216 0.75 17.52 5.20
N ASN A 217 0.66 18.52 4.33
CA ASN A 217 0.32 18.35 2.92
C ASN A 217 1.32 19.11 2.03
N PRO A 218 2.54 18.58 1.80
CA PRO A 218 3.55 19.27 1.03
C PRO A 218 3.13 19.39 -0.44
N ARG A 219 3.11 20.64 -0.92
CA ARG A 219 2.65 20.99 -2.27
C ARG A 219 3.74 21.62 -3.12
N VAL A 220 3.70 21.33 -4.41
CA VAL A 220 4.53 21.97 -5.44
C VAL A 220 3.61 22.56 -6.51
N CYS A 221 3.71 23.88 -6.70
CA CYS A 221 3.01 24.57 -7.78
C CYS A 221 3.92 24.59 -9.01
N LEU A 222 3.46 23.97 -10.10
CA LEU A 222 4.17 23.94 -11.37
C LEU A 222 3.97 25.29 -12.10
N PRO A 223 4.99 25.82 -12.79
CA PRO A 223 4.94 27.09 -13.49
C PRO A 223 4.18 26.98 -14.84
N ILE A 224 2.95 26.46 -14.80
CA ILE A 224 2.10 26.20 -15.96
C ILE A 224 0.85 27.09 -15.82
N PRO A 225 0.82 28.28 -16.43
CA PRO A 225 -0.23 29.28 -16.15
C PRO A 225 -1.56 29.00 -16.85
N PHE A 226 -1.58 28.14 -17.88
CA PHE A 226 -2.75 27.90 -18.73
C PHE A 226 -3.65 26.73 -18.27
N VAL A 227 -3.30 26.06 -17.16
CA VAL A 227 -4.14 25.04 -16.52
C VAL A 227 -4.71 25.56 -15.20
N SER A 228 -5.76 24.90 -14.70
CA SER A 228 -6.38 25.29 -13.43
C SER A 228 -5.40 25.22 -12.25
N GLU A 229 -5.67 26.00 -11.19
CA GLU A 229 -4.84 26.01 -9.98
C GLU A 229 -4.72 24.62 -9.34
N ALA A 230 -5.82 23.86 -9.32
CA ALA A 230 -5.86 22.49 -8.82
C ALA A 230 -5.05 21.51 -9.70
N SER A 231 -4.95 21.77 -11.01
CA SER A 231 -4.14 20.95 -11.93
C SER A 231 -2.64 21.21 -11.79
N ARG A 232 -2.22 22.47 -11.62
CA ARG A 232 -0.79 22.81 -11.50
C ARG A 232 -0.24 22.66 -10.08
N THR A 233 -1.09 22.54 -9.07
CA THR A 233 -0.66 22.39 -7.67
C THR A 233 -0.71 20.92 -7.27
N ILE A 234 0.44 20.29 -7.24
CA ILE A 234 0.57 18.87 -6.90
C ILE A 234 0.77 18.73 -5.41
N ASP A 235 -0.15 18.03 -4.78
CA ASP A 235 0.01 17.50 -3.43
C ASP A 235 0.82 16.22 -3.52
N ILE A 236 2.07 16.24 -3.01
CA ILE A 236 3.03 15.14 -3.20
C ILE A 236 2.50 13.86 -2.58
N LYS A 237 1.87 13.96 -1.40
CA LYS A 237 1.32 12.81 -0.69
C LYS A 237 0.28 12.07 -1.52
N VAL A 238 -0.77 12.78 -1.92
CA VAL A 238 -1.87 12.21 -2.70
C VAL A 238 -1.39 11.71 -4.06
N PHE A 239 -0.42 12.41 -4.67
CA PHE A 239 0.18 11.98 -5.93
C PHE A 239 0.90 10.64 -5.78
N MET A 240 1.78 10.49 -4.78
CA MET A 240 2.55 9.27 -4.56
C MET A 240 1.66 8.09 -4.16
N GLU A 241 0.70 8.32 -3.27
CA GLU A 241 -0.25 7.32 -2.78
C GLU A 241 -1.13 6.77 -3.91
N MET A 242 -1.68 7.64 -4.76
CA MET A 242 -2.67 7.22 -5.76
C MET A 242 -2.10 6.82 -7.13
N ARG A 243 -0.91 7.27 -7.52
CA ARG A 243 -0.47 7.17 -8.93
C ARG A 243 0.66 6.18 -9.15
N PRO A 244 1.94 6.52 -8.88
CA PRO A 244 3.04 5.65 -9.24
C PRO A 244 3.03 4.33 -8.45
N GLY A 245 2.61 4.36 -7.17
CA GLY A 245 2.60 3.20 -6.29
C GLY A 245 1.53 2.17 -6.65
N LEU A 246 0.25 2.55 -6.47
CA LEU A 246 -0.88 1.64 -6.67
C LEU A 246 -0.99 1.11 -8.11
N LEU A 247 -0.83 1.97 -9.11
CA LEU A 247 -0.87 1.49 -10.50
C LEU A 247 0.38 0.67 -10.84
N GLY A 248 1.56 1.06 -10.32
CA GLY A 248 2.79 0.29 -10.45
C GLY A 248 2.66 -1.14 -9.96
N TRP A 249 1.92 -1.38 -8.87
CA TRP A 249 1.60 -2.73 -8.39
C TRP A 249 0.87 -3.58 -9.45
N THR A 250 -0.17 -3.04 -10.10
CA THR A 250 -0.86 -3.76 -11.19
C THR A 250 0.08 -4.05 -12.36
N ILE A 251 0.92 -3.08 -12.74
CA ILE A 251 1.87 -3.21 -13.84
C ILE A 251 2.90 -4.32 -13.55
N LEU A 252 3.41 -4.40 -12.32
CA LEU A 252 4.32 -5.47 -11.89
C LEU A 252 3.62 -6.83 -11.95
N ASN A 253 2.36 -6.94 -11.51
CA ASN A 253 1.61 -8.20 -11.63
C ASN A 253 1.45 -8.65 -13.08
N LEU A 254 1.12 -7.74 -14.00
CA LEU A 254 1.01 -8.04 -15.43
C LEU A 254 2.36 -8.46 -16.02
N SER A 255 3.46 -7.82 -15.60
CA SER A 255 4.81 -8.24 -15.98
C SER A 255 5.14 -9.66 -15.52
N ASN A 256 4.74 -10.04 -14.30
CA ASN A 256 4.94 -11.39 -13.77
C ASN A 256 4.09 -12.43 -14.54
N VAL A 257 2.85 -12.09 -14.91
CA VAL A 257 2.01 -12.93 -15.78
C VAL A 257 2.65 -13.14 -17.15
N ALA A 258 3.16 -12.07 -17.78
CA ALA A 258 3.87 -12.16 -19.04
C ALA A 258 5.13 -13.03 -18.93
N HIS A 259 5.87 -12.91 -17.82
CA HIS A 259 7.01 -13.80 -17.55
C HIS A 259 6.58 -15.27 -17.46
N GLN A 260 5.52 -15.60 -16.71
CA GLN A 260 5.03 -16.98 -16.61
C GLN A 260 4.70 -17.57 -17.99
N TYR A 261 4.02 -16.79 -18.84
CA TYR A 261 3.68 -17.22 -20.20
C TYR A 261 4.92 -17.48 -21.06
N ARG A 262 5.95 -16.63 -21.00
CA ARG A 262 7.20 -16.85 -21.77
C ARG A 262 7.96 -18.10 -21.29
N THR A 263 7.98 -18.33 -19.98
CA THR A 263 8.75 -19.43 -19.39
C THR A 263 8.06 -20.79 -19.60
N TYR A 264 6.73 -20.85 -19.47
CA TYR A 264 5.98 -22.11 -19.49
C TYR A 264 5.10 -22.31 -20.72
N GLY A 265 4.82 -21.27 -21.51
CA GLY A 265 3.91 -21.31 -22.65
C GLY A 265 2.42 -21.26 -22.28
N TYR A 266 2.09 -21.13 -20.99
CA TYR A 266 0.73 -21.00 -20.49
C TYR A 266 0.72 -20.16 -19.20
N ILE A 267 -0.48 -19.75 -18.77
CA ILE A 267 -0.69 -19.03 -17.51
C ILE A 267 -1.59 -19.84 -16.58
N THR A 268 -1.29 -19.86 -15.28
CA THR A 268 -2.05 -20.62 -14.29
C THR A 268 -3.30 -19.87 -13.82
N ASP A 269 -4.30 -20.63 -13.37
CA ASP A 269 -5.50 -20.07 -12.74
C ASP A 269 -5.18 -19.25 -11.48
N SER A 270 -4.20 -19.68 -10.70
CA SER A 270 -3.72 -18.99 -9.49
C SER A 270 -3.19 -17.59 -9.76
N ILE A 271 -2.32 -17.40 -10.74
CA ILE A 271 -1.71 -16.08 -11.02
C ILE A 271 -2.77 -15.13 -11.58
N VAL A 272 -3.70 -15.65 -12.39
CA VAL A 272 -4.82 -14.88 -12.93
C VAL A 272 -5.74 -14.42 -11.80
N LEU A 273 -6.10 -15.31 -10.88
CA LEU A 273 -6.98 -15.00 -9.76
C LEU A 273 -6.41 -13.90 -8.86
N VAL A 274 -5.13 -14.02 -8.47
CA VAL A 274 -4.43 -12.99 -7.67
C VAL A 274 -4.36 -11.67 -8.42
N THR A 275 -3.93 -11.69 -9.69
CA THR A 275 -3.81 -10.48 -10.52
C THR A 275 -5.14 -9.75 -10.64
N VAL A 276 -6.24 -10.49 -10.88
CA VAL A 276 -7.59 -9.91 -11.01
C VAL A 276 -8.07 -9.32 -9.70
N PHE A 277 -7.91 -10.01 -8.56
CA PHE A 277 -8.34 -9.47 -7.27
C PHE A 277 -7.56 -8.22 -6.87
N GLN A 278 -6.24 -8.24 -7.05
CA GLN A 278 -5.39 -7.10 -6.75
C GLN A 278 -5.68 -5.91 -7.68
N ALA A 279 -5.83 -6.16 -8.99
CA ALA A 279 -6.19 -5.12 -9.96
C ALA A 279 -7.58 -4.53 -9.67
N PHE A 280 -8.56 -5.37 -9.30
CA PHE A 280 -9.90 -4.89 -8.91
C PHE A 280 -9.83 -3.97 -7.69
N TYR A 281 -9.09 -4.35 -6.65
CA TYR A 281 -8.88 -3.53 -5.45
C TYR A 281 -8.27 -2.17 -5.79
N ILE A 282 -7.25 -2.16 -6.64
CA ILE A 282 -6.56 -0.94 -7.07
C ILE A 282 -7.51 -0.06 -7.90
N LEU A 283 -8.19 -0.63 -8.89
CA LEU A 283 -9.09 0.12 -9.76
C LEU A 283 -10.30 0.69 -9.00
N ASP A 284 -10.82 -0.02 -8.00
CA ASP A 284 -11.86 0.50 -7.09
C ASP A 284 -11.34 1.70 -6.29
N ALA A 285 -10.11 1.61 -5.74
CA ALA A 285 -9.48 2.73 -5.03
C ALA A 285 -9.27 3.95 -5.93
N LEU A 286 -8.81 3.75 -7.17
CA LEU A 286 -8.61 4.81 -8.16
C LEU A 286 -9.94 5.43 -8.62
N TYR A 287 -10.99 4.64 -8.71
CA TYR A 287 -12.34 5.12 -9.05
C TYR A 287 -12.95 5.94 -7.91
N MET A 288 -12.75 5.48 -6.67
CA MET A 288 -13.19 6.17 -5.45
C MET A 288 -12.15 7.16 -4.91
N GLU A 289 -11.32 7.74 -5.79
CA GLU A 289 -10.22 8.65 -5.44
C GLU A 289 -10.62 9.75 -4.43
N PRO A 290 -11.79 10.42 -4.51
CA PRO A 290 -12.15 11.46 -3.54
C PRO A 290 -12.22 10.98 -2.08
N ALA A 291 -12.41 9.69 -1.82
CA ALA A 291 -12.47 9.13 -0.47
C ALA A 291 -11.14 9.29 0.30
N ILE A 292 -10.01 9.34 -0.42
CA ILE A 292 -8.68 9.51 0.17
C ILE A 292 -8.55 10.81 0.98
N MET A 293 -9.34 11.83 0.65
CA MET A 293 -9.34 13.12 1.37
C MET A 293 -9.74 13.01 2.85
N THR A 294 -10.29 11.87 3.26
CA THR A 294 -10.75 11.62 4.63
C THR A 294 -9.89 10.60 5.38
N THR A 295 -8.82 10.09 4.76
CA THR A 295 -7.93 9.11 5.38
C THR A 295 -7.02 9.76 6.42
N MET A 296 -6.51 8.96 7.36
CA MET A 296 -5.56 9.44 8.37
C MET A 296 -4.28 9.96 7.72
N ASP A 297 -3.83 9.29 6.67
CA ASP A 297 -2.66 9.62 5.89
C ASP A 297 -2.75 11.05 5.38
N VAL A 298 -3.89 11.49 4.82
CA VAL A 298 -4.06 12.87 4.33
C VAL A 298 -4.31 13.89 5.45
N ILE A 299 -5.16 13.56 6.44
CA ILE A 299 -5.67 14.57 7.39
C ILE A 299 -4.86 14.69 8.69
N MET A 300 -4.12 13.65 9.08
CA MET A 300 -3.39 13.59 10.36
C MET A 300 -1.89 13.42 10.18
N ASP A 301 -1.46 12.51 9.31
CA ASP A 301 -0.06 12.09 9.26
C ASP A 301 0.74 13.01 8.32
N GLY A 302 2.00 13.28 8.66
CA GLY A 302 2.88 14.07 7.81
C GLY A 302 3.31 13.26 6.59
N PHE A 303 3.83 13.93 5.57
CA PHE A 303 4.49 13.21 4.47
C PHE A 303 6.00 13.19 4.71
N GLY A 304 6.50 12.05 5.18
CA GLY A 304 7.92 11.78 5.45
C GLY A 304 8.42 10.53 4.73
N PHE A 305 9.53 9.97 5.19
CA PHE A 305 10.09 8.75 4.62
C PHE A 305 9.10 7.58 4.68
N MET A 306 8.30 7.47 5.75
CA MET A 306 7.33 6.39 5.92
C MET A 306 6.36 6.27 4.74
N LEU A 307 5.65 7.37 4.43
CA LEU A 307 4.69 7.39 3.33
C LEU A 307 5.41 7.37 1.98
N SER A 308 6.47 8.16 1.81
CA SER A 308 7.24 8.18 0.56
C SER A 308 7.77 6.80 0.16
N PHE A 309 8.36 6.05 1.09
CA PHE A 309 8.84 4.68 0.86
C PHE A 309 7.66 3.68 0.79
N GLY A 310 6.67 3.85 1.65
CA GLY A 310 5.46 3.03 1.70
C GLY A 310 4.75 2.97 0.36
N ASP A 311 4.52 4.14 -0.23
CA ASP A 311 3.71 4.31 -1.44
C ASP A 311 4.36 3.66 -2.66
N VAL A 312 5.67 3.89 -2.89
CA VAL A 312 6.32 3.50 -4.16
C VAL A 312 7.34 2.38 -4.07
N VAL A 313 7.74 1.97 -2.87
CA VAL A 313 8.61 0.80 -2.68
C VAL A 313 7.80 -0.33 -2.06
N TRP A 314 7.25 -0.11 -0.86
CA TRP A 314 6.61 -1.17 -0.09
C TRP A 314 5.38 -1.74 -0.77
N VAL A 315 4.40 -0.89 -1.13
CA VAL A 315 3.16 -1.32 -1.77
C VAL A 315 3.42 -2.10 -3.06
N PRO A 316 4.07 -1.54 -4.10
CA PRO A 316 4.22 -2.24 -5.37
C PRO A 316 5.04 -3.53 -5.26
N HIS A 317 6.12 -3.57 -4.48
CA HIS A 317 7.06 -4.70 -4.50
C HIS A 317 6.73 -5.79 -3.47
N VAL A 318 6.12 -5.46 -2.33
CA VAL A 318 5.69 -6.47 -1.35
C VAL A 318 4.36 -7.10 -1.75
N TYR A 319 3.44 -6.30 -2.29
CA TYR A 319 2.10 -6.78 -2.64
C TYR A 319 2.08 -7.55 -3.97
N SER A 320 3.14 -7.46 -4.78
CA SER A 320 3.33 -8.27 -5.98
C SER A 320 4.13 -9.56 -5.72
N ILE A 321 4.53 -9.86 -4.48
CA ILE A 321 5.33 -11.07 -4.18
C ILE A 321 4.59 -12.34 -4.60
N GLN A 322 3.26 -12.38 -4.45
CA GLN A 322 2.47 -13.56 -4.79
C GLN A 322 2.48 -13.82 -6.30
N THR A 323 2.35 -12.79 -7.13
CA THR A 323 2.42 -12.95 -8.59
C THR A 323 3.85 -13.25 -9.06
N ARG A 324 4.87 -12.65 -8.43
CA ARG A 324 6.29 -12.96 -8.72
C ARG A 324 6.66 -14.39 -8.32
N TYR A 325 6.14 -14.87 -7.20
CA TYR A 325 6.30 -16.27 -6.79
C TYR A 325 5.65 -17.21 -7.80
N LEU A 326 4.39 -16.94 -8.19
CA LEU A 326 3.64 -17.77 -9.12
C LEU A 326 4.22 -17.75 -10.54
N SER A 327 4.88 -16.66 -10.94
CA SER A 327 5.54 -16.61 -12.25
C SER A 327 6.74 -17.56 -12.38
N VAL A 328 7.30 -18.00 -11.24
CA VAL A 328 8.38 -19.00 -11.18
C VAL A 328 7.85 -20.38 -10.76
N PHE A 329 6.86 -20.44 -9.88
CA PHE A 329 6.21 -21.69 -9.49
C PHE A 329 4.76 -21.72 -10.00
N PRO A 330 4.50 -22.28 -11.20
CA PRO A 330 3.20 -22.28 -11.84
C PRO A 330 2.26 -23.27 -11.14
N TYR A 331 1.73 -22.87 -9.99
CA TYR A 331 0.79 -23.67 -9.22
C TYR A 331 -0.61 -23.60 -9.83
N GLU A 332 -1.24 -24.73 -10.10
CA GLU A 332 -2.64 -24.80 -10.53
C GLU A 332 -3.55 -25.14 -9.34
N LEU A 333 -4.56 -24.31 -9.09
CA LEU A 333 -5.53 -24.52 -8.02
C LEU A 333 -6.59 -25.57 -8.40
N GLY A 334 -6.97 -25.58 -9.67
CA GLY A 334 -8.13 -26.31 -10.15
C GLY A 334 -9.44 -25.73 -9.59
N LEU A 335 -10.57 -26.31 -10.03
CA LEU A 335 -11.91 -25.84 -9.65
C LEU A 335 -12.14 -25.85 -8.13
N SER A 336 -11.63 -26.87 -7.42
CA SER A 336 -11.76 -26.96 -5.97
C SER A 336 -10.96 -25.89 -5.24
N GLY A 337 -9.72 -25.63 -5.66
CA GLY A 337 -8.88 -24.59 -5.06
C GLY A 337 -9.49 -23.21 -5.28
N MET A 338 -9.95 -22.91 -6.50
CA MET A 338 -10.66 -21.67 -6.80
C MET A 338 -11.93 -21.50 -5.95
N ALA A 339 -12.72 -22.57 -5.79
CA ALA A 339 -13.93 -22.53 -4.96
C ALA A 339 -13.62 -22.20 -3.49
N VAL A 340 -12.54 -22.75 -2.93
CA VAL A 340 -12.09 -22.43 -1.56
C VAL A 340 -11.67 -20.97 -1.45
N VAL A 341 -10.84 -20.48 -2.38
CA VAL A 341 -10.37 -19.10 -2.38
C VAL A 341 -11.57 -18.14 -2.48
N LEU A 342 -12.45 -18.35 -3.46
CA LEU A 342 -13.66 -17.53 -3.65
C LEU A 342 -14.61 -17.59 -2.45
N GLY A 343 -14.74 -18.77 -1.82
CA GLY A 343 -15.55 -18.95 -0.62
C GLY A 343 -15.04 -18.10 0.55
N ILE A 344 -13.73 -18.10 0.80
CA ILE A 344 -13.09 -17.29 1.84
C ILE A 344 -13.24 -15.80 1.54
N THR A 345 -13.01 -15.39 0.28
CA THR A 345 -13.24 -14.00 -0.14
C THR A 345 -14.69 -13.58 0.07
N ALA A 346 -15.65 -14.43 -0.28
CA ALA A 346 -17.07 -14.15 -0.10
C ALA A 346 -17.43 -13.97 1.38
N VAL A 347 -16.92 -14.83 2.27
CA VAL A 347 -17.11 -14.68 3.72
C VAL A 347 -16.53 -13.35 4.22
N GLY A 348 -15.29 -13.04 3.85
CA GLY A 348 -14.66 -11.77 4.23
C GLY A 348 -15.43 -10.55 3.72
N TYR A 349 -15.88 -10.59 2.47
CA TYR A 349 -16.68 -9.52 1.86
C TYR A 349 -18.03 -9.34 2.54
N LEU A 350 -18.73 -10.44 2.86
CA LEU A 350 -20.00 -10.39 3.59
C LEU A 350 -19.85 -9.72 4.95
N ILE A 351 -18.78 -10.02 5.70
CA ILE A 351 -18.49 -9.40 6.99
C ILE A 351 -18.15 -7.91 6.80
N PHE A 352 -17.18 -7.61 5.92
CA PHE A 352 -16.68 -6.25 5.71
C PHE A 352 -17.78 -5.31 5.21
N ARG A 353 -18.47 -5.71 4.13
CA ARG A 353 -19.52 -4.90 3.51
C ARG A 353 -20.77 -4.90 4.36
N GLY A 354 -21.13 -6.02 4.99
CA GLY A 354 -22.25 -6.13 5.92
C GLY A 354 -22.13 -5.16 7.09
N ALA A 355 -20.97 -5.14 7.76
CA ALA A 355 -20.71 -4.24 8.88
C ALA A 355 -20.75 -2.75 8.47
N ASN A 356 -20.10 -2.40 7.36
CA ASN A 356 -20.08 -1.02 6.87
C ASN A 356 -21.46 -0.56 6.38
N ASN A 357 -22.21 -1.39 5.66
CA ASN A 357 -23.57 -1.06 5.23
C ASN A 357 -24.52 -0.90 6.42
N GLN A 358 -24.39 -1.74 7.45
CA GLN A 358 -25.17 -1.58 8.69
C GLN A 358 -24.86 -0.23 9.35
N LYS A 359 -23.59 0.13 9.50
CA LYS A 359 -23.17 1.43 10.05
C LYS A 359 -23.73 2.59 9.24
N ASN A 360 -23.61 2.54 7.91
CA ASN A 360 -24.05 3.62 7.04
C ASN A 360 -25.58 3.79 7.12
N ARG A 361 -26.34 2.70 7.00
CA ARG A 361 -27.82 2.73 7.11
C ARG A 361 -28.28 3.26 8.45
N PHE A 362 -27.70 2.77 9.54
CA PHE A 362 -28.03 3.24 10.88
C PHE A 362 -27.72 4.72 11.10
N ARG A 363 -26.63 5.24 10.51
CA ARG A 363 -26.28 6.66 10.61
C ARG A 363 -27.14 7.55 9.71
N THR A 364 -27.64 7.04 8.59
CA THR A 364 -28.53 7.76 7.68
C THR A 364 -29.97 7.79 8.19
N ASP A 365 -30.51 6.64 8.54
CA ASP A 365 -31.86 6.50 9.08
C ASP A 365 -31.91 5.37 10.13
N PRO A 366 -31.88 5.72 11.42
CA PRO A 366 -32.03 4.75 12.52
C PRO A 366 -33.37 3.99 12.50
N ASN A 367 -34.39 4.49 11.79
CA ASN A 367 -35.72 3.87 11.72
C ASN A 367 -35.89 2.93 10.53
N ASP A 368 -34.88 2.78 9.66
CA ASP A 368 -34.93 1.86 8.53
C ASP A 368 -35.23 0.44 9.04
N PRO A 369 -36.23 -0.28 8.48
CA PRO A 369 -36.66 -1.59 8.95
C PRO A 369 -35.53 -2.61 9.13
N ARG A 370 -34.44 -2.47 8.36
CA ARG A 370 -33.30 -3.40 8.36
C ARG A 370 -32.33 -3.17 9.52
N VAL A 371 -32.37 -1.99 10.14
CA VAL A 371 -31.51 -1.63 11.30
C VAL A 371 -32.31 -1.18 12.51
N LYS A 372 -33.65 -1.15 12.44
CA LYS A 372 -34.54 -0.74 13.53
C LYS A 372 -34.34 -1.53 14.83
N ASN A 373 -33.93 -2.79 14.71
CA ASN A 373 -33.68 -3.68 15.86
C ASN A 373 -32.26 -3.50 16.47
N ILE A 374 -31.44 -2.59 15.92
CA ILE A 374 -30.09 -2.35 16.42
C ILE A 374 -30.15 -1.51 17.69
N LYS A 375 -29.72 -2.12 18.80
CA LYS A 375 -29.48 -1.47 20.09
C LYS A 375 -28.24 -0.58 20.01
N TYR A 376 -28.30 0.59 20.64
CA TYR A 376 -27.20 1.56 20.69
C TYR A 376 -27.11 2.28 22.04
N ILE A 377 -25.97 2.90 22.30
CA ILE A 377 -25.75 3.88 23.37
C ILE A 377 -25.78 5.27 22.74
N GLU A 378 -26.57 6.16 23.31
CA GLU A 378 -26.52 7.58 22.97
C GLU A 378 -25.45 8.25 23.84
N THR A 379 -24.47 8.87 23.18
CA THR A 379 -23.34 9.50 23.87
C THR A 379 -23.66 10.94 24.23
N ALA A 380 -22.96 11.48 25.23
CA ALA A 380 -23.01 12.90 25.59
C ALA A 380 -22.59 13.83 24.43
N ALA A 381 -21.82 13.30 23.47
CA ALA A 381 -21.45 14.02 22.24
C ALA A 381 -22.57 14.02 21.17
N GLY A 382 -23.75 13.47 21.47
CA GLY A 382 -24.90 13.40 20.56
C GLY A 382 -24.77 12.34 19.46
N SER A 383 -23.72 11.51 19.50
CA SER A 383 -23.55 10.39 18.55
C SER A 383 -24.13 9.08 19.13
N LYS A 384 -24.41 8.12 18.25
CA LYS A 384 -24.94 6.80 18.62
C LYS A 384 -23.89 5.71 18.37
N LEU A 385 -23.60 4.92 19.39
CA LEU A 385 -22.67 3.77 19.33
C LEU A 385 -23.48 2.47 19.33
N MET A 386 -23.41 1.69 18.24
CA MET A 386 -24.18 0.45 18.08
C MET A 386 -23.59 -0.68 18.94
N ILE A 387 -24.40 -1.35 19.75
CA ILE A 387 -23.99 -2.45 20.66
C ILE A 387 -24.60 -3.80 20.28
N SER A 388 -25.10 -3.93 19.05
CA SER A 388 -25.72 -5.16 18.52
C SER A 388 -25.52 -5.25 17.01
N GLY A 389 -25.87 -6.39 16.42
CA GLY A 389 -25.51 -6.69 15.02
C GLY A 389 -24.02 -6.94 14.89
N TRP A 390 -23.43 -6.55 13.76
CA TRP A 390 -21.99 -6.70 13.49
C TRP A 390 -21.15 -5.98 14.55
N TRP A 391 -21.51 -4.73 14.85
CA TRP A 391 -20.81 -3.88 15.83
C TRP A 391 -21.04 -4.30 17.30
N GLY A 392 -21.95 -5.25 17.54
CA GLY A 392 -22.10 -5.90 18.84
C GLY A 392 -21.20 -7.12 19.04
N LEU A 393 -20.68 -7.72 17.95
CA LEU A 393 -19.79 -8.88 18.01
C LEU A 393 -18.35 -8.47 18.33
N ALA A 394 -17.86 -7.44 17.65
CA ALA A 394 -16.57 -6.82 17.90
C ALA A 394 -16.61 -5.36 17.46
N ARG A 395 -15.81 -4.51 18.11
CA ARG A 395 -15.78 -3.05 17.84
C ARG A 395 -15.30 -2.72 16.44
N HIS A 396 -14.46 -3.59 15.87
CA HIS A 396 -13.87 -3.49 14.53
C HIS A 396 -14.04 -4.79 13.73
N ILE A 397 -15.23 -5.37 13.75
CA ILE A 397 -15.53 -6.60 12.97
C ILE A 397 -15.31 -6.43 11.46
N ASN A 398 -15.42 -5.20 10.95
CA ASN A 398 -15.07 -4.90 9.56
C ASN A 398 -13.59 -5.20 9.27
N TYR A 399 -12.67 -4.99 10.22
CA TYR A 399 -11.26 -5.33 10.04
C TYR A 399 -11.05 -6.84 9.97
N LEU A 400 -11.86 -7.64 10.67
CA LEU A 400 -11.85 -9.10 10.49
C LEU A 400 -12.26 -9.50 9.07
N GLY A 401 -13.31 -8.87 8.53
CA GLY A 401 -13.73 -9.10 7.15
C GLY A 401 -12.62 -8.74 6.14
N ASP A 402 -11.98 -7.59 6.35
CA ASP A 402 -10.86 -7.12 5.53
C ASP A 402 -9.65 -8.07 5.60
N TRP A 403 -9.26 -8.47 6.80
CA TRP A 403 -8.20 -9.43 7.01
C TRP A 403 -8.52 -10.81 6.41
N THR A 404 -9.80 -11.24 6.44
CA THR A 404 -10.22 -12.50 5.81
C THR A 404 -10.14 -12.42 4.29
N MET A 405 -10.50 -11.29 3.68
CA MET A 405 -10.36 -11.09 2.24
C MET A 405 -8.89 -11.10 1.79
N SER A 406 -7.96 -10.67 2.65
CA SER A 406 -6.53 -10.64 2.31
C SER A 406 -5.94 -12.03 2.05
N TRP A 407 -6.55 -13.10 2.59
CA TRP A 407 -6.21 -14.49 2.28
C TRP A 407 -6.38 -14.84 0.80
N ALA A 408 -7.27 -14.14 0.10
CA ALA A 408 -7.49 -14.35 -1.33
C ALA A 408 -6.25 -14.03 -2.18
N TYR A 409 -5.34 -13.21 -1.65
CA TYR A 409 -4.09 -12.88 -2.33
C TYR A 409 -3.03 -13.96 -2.10
N CYS A 410 -3.04 -14.59 -0.92
CA CYS A 410 -2.00 -15.53 -0.49
C CYS A 410 -2.35 -16.99 -0.78
N LEU A 411 -3.59 -17.43 -0.55
CA LEU A 411 -4.00 -18.82 -0.76
C LEU A 411 -3.73 -19.36 -2.17
N PRO A 412 -3.83 -18.56 -3.25
CA PRO A 412 -3.47 -19.03 -4.58
C PRO A 412 -2.00 -19.45 -4.74
N THR A 413 -1.09 -19.06 -3.83
CA THR A 413 0.31 -19.51 -3.86
C THR A 413 0.51 -20.88 -3.21
N GLY A 414 -0.53 -21.46 -2.61
CA GLY A 414 -0.48 -22.74 -1.93
C GLY A 414 0.40 -22.69 -0.68
N VAL A 415 1.02 -23.84 -0.35
CA VAL A 415 1.95 -23.99 0.78
C VAL A 415 3.34 -24.42 0.30
N ALA A 416 3.67 -24.18 -0.98
CA ALA A 416 4.91 -24.64 -1.55
C ALA A 416 6.06 -23.65 -1.31
N GLY A 417 7.24 -24.16 -0.98
CA GLY A 417 8.49 -23.58 -1.46
C GLY A 417 8.94 -24.37 -2.68
N TYR A 418 9.86 -23.80 -3.46
CA TYR A 418 10.39 -24.46 -4.65
C TYR A 418 11.91 -24.33 -4.71
N VAL A 419 12.54 -25.29 -5.38
CA VAL A 419 13.93 -25.20 -5.86
C VAL A 419 13.92 -25.28 -7.37
N LEU A 420 14.87 -24.61 -8.01
CA LEU A 420 15.03 -24.69 -9.45
C LEU A 420 15.99 -25.81 -9.80
N ILE A 421 15.50 -26.78 -10.58
CA ILE A 421 16.28 -27.90 -11.09
C ILE A 421 16.49 -27.69 -12.58
N GLU A 422 17.75 -27.74 -13.01
CA GLU A 422 18.12 -27.76 -14.42
C GLU A 422 18.09 -29.21 -14.90
N SER A 423 17.24 -29.51 -15.88
CA SER A 423 17.18 -30.81 -16.54
C SER A 423 17.44 -30.66 -18.03
N ILE A 424 18.22 -31.57 -18.62
CA ILE A 424 18.44 -31.58 -20.07
C ILE A 424 17.34 -32.43 -20.68
N ASN A 425 16.54 -31.86 -21.57
CA ASN A 425 15.55 -32.62 -22.30
C ASN A 425 16.27 -33.65 -23.19
N PRO A 426 16.07 -34.98 -22.99
CA PRO A 426 16.80 -36.00 -23.73
C PRO A 426 16.54 -36.00 -25.23
N ALA A 427 15.40 -35.44 -25.68
CA ALA A 427 14.99 -35.42 -27.08
C ALA A 427 15.44 -34.17 -27.84
N SER A 428 15.52 -33.01 -27.17
CA SER A 428 15.90 -31.75 -27.82
C SER A 428 17.29 -31.25 -27.43
N GLY A 429 17.91 -31.81 -26.39
CA GLY A 429 19.19 -31.34 -25.84
C GLY A 429 19.12 -29.96 -25.16
N ILE A 430 17.92 -29.38 -25.04
CA ILE A 430 17.69 -28.07 -24.43
C ILE A 430 17.65 -28.20 -22.91
N VAL A 431 18.41 -27.35 -22.21
CA VAL A 431 18.34 -27.21 -20.75
C VAL A 431 17.01 -26.54 -20.39
N GLN A 432 16.18 -27.24 -19.62
CA GLN A 432 14.94 -26.73 -19.05
C GLN A 432 15.11 -26.48 -17.56
N LYS A 433 14.79 -25.27 -17.11
CA LYS A 433 14.67 -24.91 -15.70
C LYS A 433 13.26 -25.19 -15.24
N GLN A 434 13.10 -26.03 -14.23
CA GLN A 434 11.80 -26.32 -13.65
C GLN A 434 11.80 -26.06 -12.15
N ALA A 435 10.80 -25.32 -11.68
CA ALA A 435 10.56 -25.14 -10.26
C ALA A 435 9.87 -26.40 -9.72
N VAL A 436 10.52 -27.07 -8.77
CA VAL A 436 10.02 -28.31 -8.17
C VAL A 436 9.89 -28.13 -6.67
N GLN A 437 8.76 -28.59 -6.13
CA GLN A 437 8.56 -28.67 -4.69
C GLN A 437 9.18 -29.96 -4.16
N THR A 438 10.23 -29.84 -3.34
CA THR A 438 10.76 -30.97 -2.56
C THR A 438 10.16 -30.98 -1.15
N PRO A 439 10.22 -32.11 -0.42
CA PRO A 439 9.75 -32.18 0.97
C PRO A 439 10.41 -31.13 1.89
N GLU A 440 11.68 -30.82 1.66
CA GLU A 440 12.48 -29.91 2.49
C GLU A 440 12.04 -28.45 2.36
N VAL A 441 11.59 -28.05 1.16
CA VAL A 441 11.12 -26.68 0.90
C VAL A 441 9.63 -26.47 1.13
N ARG A 442 8.87 -27.54 1.37
CA ARG A 442 7.42 -27.43 1.63
C ARG A 442 7.16 -26.53 2.84
N GLY A 443 6.26 -25.58 2.67
CA GLY A 443 5.87 -24.59 3.68
C GLY A 443 6.72 -23.32 3.69
N TRP A 444 7.96 -23.36 3.19
CA TRP A 444 8.86 -22.22 3.29
C TRP A 444 8.46 -21.03 2.40
N GLY A 445 7.83 -21.27 1.24
CA GLY A 445 7.31 -20.18 0.41
C GLY A 445 6.20 -19.36 1.08
N MET A 446 5.56 -19.89 2.14
CA MET A 446 4.57 -19.14 2.91
C MET A 446 5.19 -17.94 3.64
N ILE A 447 6.47 -18.03 4.05
CA ILE A 447 7.16 -16.92 4.72
C ILE A 447 7.13 -15.66 3.87
N PHE A 448 7.22 -15.80 2.54
CA PHE A 448 7.19 -14.67 1.61
C PHE A 448 5.77 -14.35 1.18
N THR A 449 5.02 -15.34 0.71
CA THR A 449 3.72 -15.13 0.09
C THR A 449 2.61 -14.78 1.09
N TYR A 450 2.71 -15.24 2.34
CA TYR A 450 1.78 -14.94 3.44
C TYR A 450 2.31 -13.82 4.35
N PHE A 451 3.51 -13.28 4.10
CA PHE A 451 4.00 -12.11 4.81
C PHE A 451 3.01 -10.95 4.74
N TYR A 452 2.38 -10.75 3.58
CA TYR A 452 1.35 -9.74 3.39
C TYR A 452 0.21 -9.87 4.41
N MET A 453 -0.30 -11.09 4.64
CA MET A 453 -1.37 -11.32 5.62
C MET A 453 -0.93 -11.01 7.05
N LEU A 454 0.31 -11.38 7.41
CA LEU A 454 0.87 -11.08 8.74
C LEU A 454 1.04 -9.57 8.93
N TYR A 455 1.69 -8.92 7.97
CA TYR A 455 1.87 -7.47 7.93
C TYR A 455 0.52 -6.74 8.02
N PHE A 456 -0.47 -7.15 7.22
CA PHE A 456 -1.79 -6.53 7.21
C PHE A 456 -2.52 -6.73 8.54
N GLY A 457 -2.39 -7.90 9.17
CA GLY A 457 -2.91 -8.14 10.52
C GLY A 457 -2.30 -7.18 11.56
N ILE A 458 -0.98 -7.01 11.54
CA ILE A 458 -0.27 -6.05 12.42
C ILE A 458 -0.74 -4.62 12.15
N LEU A 459 -0.89 -4.23 10.88
CA LEU A 459 -1.38 -2.92 10.48
C LEU A 459 -2.81 -2.67 11.01
N LEU A 460 -3.71 -3.65 10.88
CA LEU A 460 -5.08 -3.56 11.37
C LEU A 460 -5.16 -3.45 12.89
N ILE A 461 -4.31 -4.17 13.62
CA ILE A 461 -4.19 -4.05 15.09
C ILE A 461 -3.72 -2.65 15.46
N HIS A 462 -2.64 -2.16 14.83
CA HIS A 462 -2.14 -0.80 15.10
C HIS A 462 -3.19 0.27 14.77
N ARG A 463 -3.91 0.10 13.66
CA ARG A 463 -4.99 1.01 13.25
C ARG A 463 -6.17 0.98 14.20
N GLU A 464 -6.54 -0.19 14.71
CA GLU A 464 -7.54 -0.35 15.76
C GLU A 464 -7.15 0.42 17.02
N MET A 465 -5.91 0.25 17.50
CA MET A 465 -5.43 0.94 18.69
C MET A 465 -5.52 2.47 18.55
N ARG A 466 -5.14 3.01 17.39
CA ARG A 466 -5.27 4.46 17.11
C ARG A 466 -6.72 4.93 17.10
N ASP A 467 -7.64 4.13 16.57
CA ASP A 467 -9.07 4.49 16.54
C ASP A 467 -9.73 4.38 17.92
N GLU A 468 -9.33 3.40 18.73
CA GLU A 468 -9.74 3.28 20.14
C GLU A 468 -9.31 4.51 20.95
N GLU A 469 -8.05 4.94 20.86
CA GLU A 469 -7.57 6.14 21.55
C GLU A 469 -8.35 7.39 21.13
N LYS A 470 -8.65 7.50 19.83
CA LYS A 470 -9.45 8.61 19.30
C LYS A 470 -10.89 8.58 19.83
N CYS A 471 -11.50 7.40 19.88
CA CYS A 471 -12.85 7.23 20.39
C CYS A 471 -12.92 7.44 21.90
N GLU A 472 -11.91 7.02 22.66
CA GLU A 472 -11.81 7.26 24.10
C GLU A 472 -11.70 8.76 24.39
N LYS A 473 -10.83 9.49 23.68
CA LYS A 473 -10.71 10.96 23.83
C LYS A 473 -12.01 11.68 23.48
N LYS A 474 -12.74 11.19 22.48
CA LYS A 474 -13.97 11.83 22.00
C LYS A 474 -15.19 11.55 22.88
N TYR A 475 -15.38 10.29 23.30
CA TYR A 475 -16.60 9.84 23.98
C TYR A 475 -16.43 9.60 25.48
N GLY A 476 -15.19 9.56 25.99
CA GLY A 476 -14.89 9.49 27.42
C GLY A 476 -15.60 8.33 28.13
N ALA A 477 -16.46 8.66 29.11
CA ALA A 477 -17.20 7.68 29.89
C ALA A 477 -18.12 6.78 29.05
N ASP A 478 -18.71 7.31 27.97
CA ASP A 478 -19.57 6.53 27.08
C ASP A 478 -18.75 5.50 26.29
N TRP A 479 -17.49 5.81 25.97
CA TRP A 479 -16.58 4.82 25.36
C TRP A 479 -16.29 3.67 26.33
N LYS A 480 -16.01 3.98 27.60
CA LYS A 480 -15.77 2.96 28.63
C LYS A 480 -17.00 2.08 28.84
N ARG A 481 -18.20 2.67 28.80
CA ARG A 481 -19.45 1.91 28.82
C ARG A 481 -19.56 1.01 27.59
N TYR A 482 -19.29 1.55 26.40
CA TYR A 482 -19.33 0.80 25.15
C TYR A 482 -18.38 -0.40 25.16
N THR A 483 -17.11 -0.22 25.55
CA THR A 483 -16.09 -1.28 25.59
C THR A 483 -16.36 -2.35 26.64
N SER A 484 -17.08 -2.02 27.73
CA SER A 484 -17.52 -3.02 28.71
C SER A 484 -18.62 -3.97 28.20
N ILE A 485 -19.42 -3.49 27.24
CA ILE A 485 -20.48 -4.26 26.57
C ILE A 485 -19.89 -5.04 25.39
N VAL A 486 -19.25 -4.34 24.45
CA VAL A 486 -18.60 -4.95 23.27
C VAL A 486 -17.12 -5.12 23.58
N ARG A 487 -16.77 -6.27 24.16
CA ARG A 487 -15.42 -6.52 24.71
C ARG A 487 -14.36 -6.81 23.65
N SER A 488 -14.72 -7.54 22.59
CA SER A 488 -13.79 -7.89 21.51
C SER A 488 -13.49 -6.70 20.61
N ARG A 489 -12.23 -6.56 20.25
CA ARG A 489 -11.71 -5.53 19.35
C ARG A 489 -11.97 -5.90 17.91
N ILE A 490 -11.40 -7.02 17.45
CA ILE A 490 -11.44 -7.44 16.04
C ILE A 490 -12.02 -8.85 15.91
N ILE A 491 -11.54 -9.79 16.72
CA ILE A 491 -11.89 -11.21 16.62
C ILE A 491 -12.80 -11.58 17.79
N PRO A 492 -14.10 -11.82 17.55
CA PRO A 492 -15.05 -12.16 18.60
C PRO A 492 -14.56 -13.32 19.48
N GLY A 493 -14.48 -13.08 20.79
CA GLY A 493 -14.05 -14.08 21.78
C GLY A 493 -12.54 -14.33 21.88
N ILE A 494 -11.70 -13.70 21.04
CA ILE A 494 -10.24 -13.90 21.04
C ILE A 494 -9.49 -12.60 21.36
N TYR A 495 -9.76 -11.53 20.60
CA TYR A 495 -9.12 -10.22 20.70
C TYR A 495 -10.15 -9.11 20.53
#